data_AF-A0A8J5STG2-F1
#
_entry.id   AF-A0A8J5STG2-F1
#
_cell.length_a   1.000
_cell.length_b   1.000
_cell.length_c   1.000
_cell.angle_alpha   90.00
_cell.angle_beta   90.00
_cell.angle_gamma   90.00
#
_symmetry.space_group_name_H-M   'P 1'
#
loop_
_entity.id
_entity.type
_entity.pdbx_description
1 polymer ?
#
loop_
_entity_poly.entity_id
_entity_poly.type
_entity_poly.pdbx_seq_one_letter_code
_entity_poly.pdbx_strand_id
1 'polypeptide(L)'
;MKLEKYKNMREEAAFFWVEISQGTLKFDRKEAEVAVLRDLKKEELIEFFDNHVKVNAPQKKILSIQVYGGLHSSEYEKIVHDEPQPHSCQITNIFSFRRSRPLYGSFKGGVGQMKL
;
A
#
# COMPACT_ATOMS: atom_id res chain seq x y z
N MET A 1 -4.30 1.18 20.20
CA MET A 1 -3.82 2.36 19.46
C MET A 1 -4.88 3.05 18.60
N LYS A 2 -5.81 2.35 17.93
CA LYS A 2 -6.75 3.03 17.01
C LYS A 2 -7.66 4.10 17.65
N LEU A 3 -8.10 3.85 18.89
CA LEU A 3 -8.85 4.81 19.73
C LEU A 3 -7.96 5.61 20.70
N GLU A 4 -6.64 5.60 20.51
CA GLU A 4 -5.77 6.44 21.33
C GLU A 4 -6.05 7.92 21.01
N LYS A 5 -6.28 8.70 22.07
CA LYS A 5 -6.50 10.14 21.97
C LYS A 5 -5.20 10.84 21.58
N TYR A 6 -5.31 11.97 20.91
CA TYR A 6 -4.17 12.82 20.60
C TYR A 6 -3.56 13.37 21.89
N LYS A 7 -2.24 13.30 22.00
CA LYS A 7 -1.49 13.78 23.18
C LYS A 7 -1.24 15.28 23.12
N ASN A 8 -1.33 15.86 21.93
CA ASN A 8 -1.09 17.28 21.66
C ASN A 8 -1.76 17.71 20.35
N MET A 9 -1.87 19.03 20.17
CA MET A 9 -2.48 19.64 18.98
C MET A 9 -1.74 19.28 17.68
N ARG A 10 -0.42 19.02 17.74
CA ARG A 10 0.35 18.64 16.55
C ARG A 10 -0.07 17.28 16.01
N GLU A 11 -0.31 16.31 16.88
CA GLU A 11 -0.81 14.98 16.49
C GLU A 11 -2.22 15.06 15.90
N GLU A 12 -3.10 15.84 16.51
CA GLU A 12 -4.46 16.08 16.00
C GLU A 12 -4.44 16.76 14.62
N ALA A 13 -3.67 17.84 14.49
CA ALA A 13 -3.52 18.56 13.24
C ALA A 13 -2.90 17.67 12.14
N ALA A 14 -1.90 16.85 12.49
CA ALA A 14 -1.30 15.90 11.55
C ALA A 14 -2.31 14.88 11.03
N PHE A 15 -3.19 14.36 11.90
CA PHE A 15 -4.25 13.43 11.49
C PHE A 15 -5.21 14.09 10.49
N PHE A 16 -5.77 15.26 10.81
CA PHE A 16 -6.70 15.93 9.91
C PHE A 16 -6.04 16.40 8.62
N TRP A 17 -4.78 16.80 8.66
CA TRP A 17 -4.04 17.18 7.46
C TRP A 17 -3.82 16.01 6.50
N VAL A 18 -3.65 14.78 7.01
CA VAL A 18 -3.60 13.58 6.16
C VAL A 18 -4.91 13.40 5.41
N GLU A 19 -6.07 13.56 6.07
CA GLU A 19 -7.37 13.45 5.40
C GLU A 19 -7.57 14.51 4.30
N ILE A 20 -7.13 15.74 4.55
CA ILE A 20 -7.20 16.86 3.60
C ILE A 20 -6.26 16.61 2.41
N SER A 21 -4.99 16.30 2.67
CA SER A 21 -3.97 16.16 1.63
C SER A 21 -4.23 14.96 0.72
N GLN A 22 -4.73 13.85 1.28
CA GLN A 22 -5.16 12.67 0.52
C GLN A 22 -6.53 12.88 -0.16
N GLY A 23 -7.31 13.86 0.30
CA GLY A 23 -8.64 14.21 -0.21
C GLY A 23 -9.72 13.20 0.12
N THR A 24 -9.50 12.36 1.12
CA THR A 24 -10.51 11.43 1.65
C THR A 24 -11.53 12.14 2.52
N LEU A 25 -11.12 13.21 3.21
CA LEU A 25 -11.98 14.05 4.07
C LEU A 25 -12.78 13.24 5.11
N LYS A 26 -12.28 12.07 5.53
CA LYS A 26 -12.93 11.19 6.52
C LYS A 26 -12.40 11.52 7.91
N PHE A 27 -12.91 12.58 8.50
CA PHE A 27 -12.45 13.05 9.81
C PHE A 27 -12.89 12.13 10.98
N ASP A 28 -13.95 11.35 10.76
CA ASP A 28 -14.48 10.31 11.66
C ASP A 28 -13.90 8.91 11.36
N ARG A 29 -12.80 8.83 10.57
CA ARG A 29 -12.22 7.55 10.12
C ARG A 29 -11.90 6.62 11.29
N LYS A 30 -11.45 7.15 12.43
CA LYS A 30 -11.11 6.32 13.60
C LYS A 30 -12.35 5.57 14.09
N GLU A 31 -13.46 6.28 14.29
CA GLU A 31 -14.72 5.75 14.78
C GLU A 31 -15.33 4.77 13.76
N ALA A 32 -15.38 5.18 12.49
CA ALA A 32 -15.94 4.38 11.40
C ALA A 32 -15.17 3.06 11.21
N GLU A 33 -13.84 3.10 11.15
CA GLU A 33 -13.05 1.89 10.98
C GLU A 33 -13.06 1.02 12.24
N VAL A 34 -13.20 1.58 13.45
CA VAL A 34 -13.33 0.79 14.69
C VAL A 34 -14.67 0.06 14.74
N ALA A 35 -15.76 0.70 14.27
CA ALA A 35 -17.06 0.05 14.18
C ALA A 35 -16.96 -1.21 13.30
N VAL A 36 -16.36 -1.10 12.11
CA VAL A 36 -16.16 -2.25 11.20
C VAL A 36 -15.24 -3.31 11.80
N LEU A 37 -14.16 -2.91 12.48
CA LEU A 37 -13.23 -3.85 13.10
C LEU A 37 -13.86 -4.67 14.24
N ARG A 38 -14.91 -4.17 14.89
CA ARG A 38 -15.62 -4.92 15.95
C ARG A 38 -16.44 -6.09 15.38
N ASP A 39 -16.91 -5.96 14.15
CA ASP A 39 -17.75 -6.96 13.49
C ASP A 39 -16.92 -7.95 12.65
N LEU A 40 -15.61 -7.73 12.52
CA LEU A 40 -14.71 -8.52 11.70
C LEU A 40 -14.52 -9.94 12.25
N LYS A 41 -14.70 -10.94 11.38
CA LYS A 41 -14.61 -12.36 11.74
C LYS A 41 -13.26 -12.96 11.39
N LYS A 42 -12.92 -14.04 12.07
CA LYS A 42 -11.69 -14.80 11.81
C LYS A 42 -11.68 -15.38 10.39
N GLU A 43 -12.82 -15.86 9.94
CA GLU A 43 -12.97 -16.47 8.61
C GLU A 43 -12.68 -15.46 7.50
N GLU A 44 -13.14 -14.21 7.65
CA GLU A 44 -12.88 -13.11 6.71
C GLU A 44 -11.38 -12.75 6.67
N LEU A 45 -10.69 -12.81 7.81
CA LEU A 45 -9.24 -12.61 7.87
C LEU A 45 -8.47 -13.74 7.19
N ILE A 46 -8.90 -14.99 7.36
CA ILE A 46 -8.31 -16.15 6.69
C ILE A 46 -8.50 -16.04 5.18
N GLU A 47 -9.72 -15.72 4.75
CA GLU A 47 -10.04 -15.52 3.33
C GLU A 47 -9.19 -14.40 2.72
N PHE A 48 -9.05 -13.27 3.41
CA PHE A 48 -8.17 -12.19 2.96
C PHE A 48 -6.71 -12.66 2.81
N PHE A 49 -6.20 -13.42 3.78
CA PHE A 49 -4.84 -13.96 3.73
C PHE A 49 -4.64 -14.94 2.56
N ASP A 50 -5.57 -15.88 2.40
CA ASP A 50 -5.51 -16.89 1.33
C ASP A 50 -5.60 -16.24 -0.06
N ASN A 51 -6.39 -15.16 -0.20
CA ASN A 51 -6.59 -14.48 -1.49
C ASN A 51 -5.49 -13.48 -1.86
N HIS A 52 -4.84 -12.83 -0.87
CA HIS A 52 -3.92 -11.72 -1.13
C HIS A 52 -2.48 -11.91 -0.64
N VAL A 53 -2.22 -12.77 0.35
CA VAL A 53 -0.93 -12.82 1.06
C VAL A 53 -0.19 -14.14 0.87
N LYS A 54 -0.90 -15.27 0.94
CA LYS A 54 -0.34 -16.62 0.87
C LYS A 54 0.53 -16.84 -0.37
N VAL A 55 1.47 -17.78 -0.30
CA VAL A 55 2.24 -18.19 -1.49
C VAL A 55 1.26 -18.67 -2.57
N ASN A 56 1.41 -18.17 -3.79
CA ASN A 56 0.51 -18.44 -4.93
C ASN A 56 -0.94 -17.94 -4.75
N ALA A 57 -1.17 -16.98 -3.85
CA ALA A 57 -2.49 -16.36 -3.70
C ALA A 57 -2.91 -15.66 -5.01
N PRO A 58 -4.17 -15.82 -5.45
CA PRO A 58 -4.62 -15.42 -6.79
C PRO A 58 -4.52 -13.92 -7.04
N GLN A 59 -4.70 -13.10 -6.01
CA GLN A 59 -4.67 -11.64 -6.10
C GLN A 59 -3.39 -11.03 -5.51
N LYS A 60 -2.36 -11.86 -5.31
CA LYS A 60 -1.10 -11.41 -4.72
C LYS A 60 -0.38 -10.42 -5.63
N LYS A 61 -0.05 -9.26 -5.07
CA LYS A 61 0.80 -8.25 -5.71
C LYS A 61 2.04 -8.05 -4.85
N ILE A 62 3.22 -8.33 -5.40
CA ILE A 62 4.51 -8.22 -4.69
C ILE A 62 5.42 -7.26 -5.45
N LEU A 63 6.12 -6.42 -4.70
CA LEU A 63 7.28 -5.66 -5.16
C LEU A 63 8.42 -5.93 -4.17
N SER A 64 9.55 -6.40 -4.66
CA SER A 64 10.77 -6.56 -3.85
C SER A 64 11.79 -5.51 -4.27
N ILE A 65 12.37 -4.82 -3.28
CA ILE A 65 13.44 -3.85 -3.48
C ILE A 65 14.66 -4.38 -2.75
N GLN A 66 15.70 -4.70 -3.51
CA GLN A 66 16.94 -5.26 -2.99
C GLN A 66 18.04 -4.21 -3.13
N VAL A 67 18.73 -3.90 -2.02
CA VAL A 67 19.79 -2.90 -1.95
C VAL A 67 21.08 -3.60 -1.53
N TYR A 68 22.12 -3.48 -2.35
CA TYR A 68 23.40 -4.14 -2.13
C TYR A 68 24.45 -3.11 -1.71
N GLY A 69 25.12 -3.39 -0.59
CA GLY A 69 26.31 -2.65 -0.19
C GLY A 69 27.53 -3.07 -1.01
N GLY A 70 28.61 -2.28 -0.99
CA GLY A 70 29.81 -2.54 -1.82
C GLY A 70 30.44 -3.92 -1.61
N LEU A 71 30.40 -4.47 -0.39
CA LEU A 71 30.87 -5.84 -0.10
C LEU A 71 30.04 -6.94 -0.78
N HIS A 72 28.83 -6.63 -1.21
CA HIS A 72 27.89 -7.55 -1.87
C HIS A 72 27.76 -7.29 -3.37
N SER A 73 28.76 -6.65 -3.98
CA SER A 73 28.75 -6.36 -5.43
C SER A 73 28.70 -7.65 -6.24
N SER A 74 29.32 -8.73 -5.76
CA SER A 74 29.34 -10.01 -6.48
C SER A 74 27.95 -10.66 -6.58
N GLU A 75 27.11 -10.49 -5.57
CA GLU A 75 25.73 -10.98 -5.51
C GLU A 75 24.81 -10.12 -6.37
N TYR A 76 25.04 -8.81 -6.40
CA TYR A 76 24.34 -7.90 -7.31
C TYR A 76 24.59 -8.28 -8.77
N GLU A 77 25.85 -8.47 -9.18
CA GLU A 77 26.20 -8.81 -10.56
C GLU A 77 25.55 -10.12 -11.00
N LYS A 78 25.51 -11.14 -10.13
CA LYS A 78 24.79 -12.40 -10.42
C LYS A 78 23.32 -12.15 -10.73
N ILE A 79 22.65 -11.32 -9.95
CA ILE A 79 21.20 -11.06 -10.11
C ILE A 79 20.90 -10.19 -11.34
N VAL A 80 21.86 -9.36 -11.78
CA VAL A 80 21.72 -8.58 -13.02
C VAL A 80 21.89 -9.46 -14.25
N HIS A 81 22.75 -10.49 -14.18
CA HIS A 81 23.08 -11.34 -15.32
C HIS A 81 22.27 -12.63 -15.41
N ASP A 82 21.78 -13.15 -14.29
CA ASP A 82 20.95 -14.36 -14.26
C ASP A 82 19.54 -14.10 -14.81
N GLU A 83 18.93 -15.13 -15.40
CA GLU A 83 17.54 -15.01 -15.85
C GLU A 83 16.59 -14.78 -14.66
N PRO A 84 15.59 -13.89 -14.81
CA PRO A 84 14.61 -13.65 -13.76
C PRO A 84 13.92 -14.95 -13.35
N GLN A 85 13.68 -15.11 -12.05
CA GLN A 85 12.93 -16.26 -11.55
C GLN A 85 11.57 -16.38 -12.25
N PRO A 86 11.06 -17.62 -12.45
CA PRO A 86 9.73 -17.83 -13.01
C PRO A 86 8.69 -16.99 -12.27
N HIS A 87 7.82 -16.31 -13.02
CA HIS A 87 6.78 -15.41 -12.50
C HIS A 87 7.28 -14.11 -11.84
N SER A 88 8.56 -13.77 -11.98
CA SER A 88 9.09 -12.47 -11.57
C SER A 88 9.36 -11.56 -12.78
N CYS A 89 9.33 -10.24 -12.56
CA CYS A 89 9.67 -9.24 -13.55
C CYS A 89 10.71 -8.31 -12.94
N GLN A 90 11.95 -8.41 -13.43
CA GLN A 90 13.01 -7.51 -13.02
C GLN A 90 12.79 -6.12 -13.64
N ILE A 91 12.82 -5.10 -12.79
CA ILE A 91 12.59 -3.72 -13.21
C ILE A 91 13.94 -3.05 -13.46
N THR A 92 14.34 -2.95 -14.73
CA THR A 92 15.58 -2.27 -15.14
C THR A 92 15.36 -0.77 -15.37
N ASN A 93 14.15 -0.36 -15.75
CA ASN A 93 13.78 1.03 -15.95
C ASN A 93 12.44 1.35 -15.27
N ILE A 94 12.49 2.22 -14.26
CA ILE A 94 11.32 2.60 -13.46
C ILE A 94 10.24 3.32 -14.28
N PHE A 95 10.63 4.11 -15.29
CA PHE A 95 9.66 4.85 -16.11
C PHE A 95 8.89 3.93 -17.04
N SER A 96 9.58 2.97 -17.66
CA SER A 96 8.95 1.96 -18.51
C SER A 96 8.00 1.08 -17.70
N PHE A 97 8.41 0.65 -16.49
CA PHE A 97 7.56 -0.13 -15.60
C PHE A 97 6.31 0.63 -15.14
N ARG A 98 6.45 1.91 -14.78
CA ARG A 98 5.29 2.74 -14.38
C ARG A 98 4.28 2.90 -15.52
N ARG A 99 4.74 3.02 -16.77
CA ARG A 99 3.87 3.15 -17.94
C ARG A 99 3.19 1.84 -18.35
N SER A 100 3.78 0.69 -18.03
CA SER A 100 3.22 -0.63 -18.40
C SER A 100 2.16 -1.15 -17.45
N ARG A 101 1.89 -0.45 -16.34
CA ARG A 101 0.93 -0.87 -15.31
C ARG A 101 -0.26 0.09 -15.25
N PRO A 102 -1.48 -0.40 -14.99
CA PRO A 102 -2.61 0.47 -14.73
C PRO A 102 -2.39 1.26 -13.43
N LEU A 103 -2.93 2.47 -13.37
CA LEU A 103 -2.93 3.30 -12.18
C LEU A 103 -4.21 3.04 -11.37
N TYR A 104 -4.09 3.10 -10.04
CA TYR A 104 -5.27 3.06 -9.17
C TYR A 104 -6.06 4.38 -9.29
N GLY A 105 -7.37 4.29 -9.03
CA GLY A 105 -8.24 5.46 -8.92
C GLY A 105 -7.79 6.39 -7.78
N SER A 106 -8.03 7.68 -7.94
CA SER A 106 -7.73 8.67 -6.89
C SER A 106 -8.77 8.61 -5.78
N PHE A 107 -8.33 8.78 -4.53
CA PHE A 107 -9.23 8.95 -3.38
C PHE A 107 -9.93 10.30 -3.33
N LYS A 108 -9.49 11.29 -4.11
CA LYS A 108 -10.00 12.67 -4.06
C LYS A 108 -11.45 12.85 -4.55
N GLY A 109 -12.13 11.76 -4.94
CA GLY A 109 -13.37 11.83 -5.70
C GLY A 109 -13.14 12.50 -7.05
N GLY A 110 -14.00 12.27 -8.03
CA GLY A 110 -14.01 13.15 -9.20
C GLY A 110 -14.34 14.56 -8.72
N VAL A 111 -13.46 15.53 -8.99
CA VAL A 111 -13.68 16.97 -8.74
C VAL A 111 -14.75 17.54 -9.70
N GLY A 112 -15.87 16.82 -9.84
CA GLY A 112 -16.97 17.13 -10.74
C GLY A 112 -18.33 17.28 -10.04
N GLN A 113 -18.43 17.08 -8.73
CA GLN A 113 -19.71 17.15 -7.99
C GLN A 113 -19.66 17.86 -6.64
N MET A 114 -18.83 18.89 -6.49
CA MET A 114 -19.05 19.89 -5.44
C MET A 114 -19.50 21.17 -6.12
N LYS A 115 -20.82 21.31 -6.33
CA LYS A 115 -21.42 22.63 -6.55
C LYS A 115 -21.41 23.33 -5.19
N LEU A 116 -20.68 24.45 -5.14
CA LEU A 116 -20.83 25.49 -4.11
C LEU A 116 -22.27 26.01 -4.11
#